data_AF-A0A3E1ERU4-F1
#
_entry.id   AF-A0A3E1ERU4-F1
#
_cell.length_a   1.000
_cell.length_b   1.000
_cell.length_c   1.000
_cell.angle_alpha   90.00
_cell.angle_beta   90.00
_cell.angle_gamma   90.00
#
_symmetry.space_group_name_H-M   'P 1'
#
loop_
_entity.id
_entity.type
_entity.pdbx_description
1 polymer ?
#
loop_
_entity_poly.entity_id
_entity_poly.type
_entity_poly.pdbx_seq_one_letter_code
_entity_poly.pdbx_strand_id
1 'polypeptide(L)'
;MMMSDSSCDRGESGGGTLFVAGLPRSGTSLVCALLNKHPEIALMFEAEIHAMPAVAWAVWGRERMLGRLDFWNGVLSRHRIAVEQVPAEADTADRLARWCYRTVRERKGARWGGEKTPHSAESIEILAERFPDARFIIINRDLAATVSSARMAGREGARFFSSRGRIARNFRMARVLYASAAKLREQGRKVLHLDYGDLVDHPERECRRVCAFLDLPWHPEMAVLEGADRSAVPPGLHHSVVRGSAIRRRPTDGQILTPGERALCERCEAVLRHDRWRSGAASEEPAPPGIALAVGWTGWKGRWLLFVDRARTILLSLLPLPVWHWIRTSRGGLPAPAPQPPIAQPREQEPASETSGFDHVALMIITGSLPDNLLLRLAAELCRLGVSRTPRLLSGCSELMDSETALPVVDANRTSPERLHEMATAIRGTGGKVAIAAFFIDGRCSVGLMA
;
A
#
# COMPACT_ATOMS: atom_id res chain seq x y z
N MET A 1 19.16 29.64 -39.58
CA MET A 1 19.53 28.22 -39.54
C MET A 1 19.51 27.79 -38.07
N MET A 2 18.31 27.56 -37.54
CA MET A 2 18.10 27.03 -36.19
C MET A 2 17.68 25.57 -36.36
N MET A 3 18.54 24.65 -35.95
CA MET A 3 18.21 23.23 -35.91
C MET A 3 17.25 23.01 -34.74
N SER A 4 15.99 22.74 -35.09
CA SER A 4 15.01 22.13 -34.22
C SER A 4 15.39 20.66 -34.02
N ASP A 5 15.84 20.30 -32.82
CA ASP A 5 15.95 18.90 -32.41
C ASP A 5 14.54 18.35 -32.16
N SER A 6 13.89 17.98 -33.26
CA SER A 6 12.71 17.15 -33.32
C SER A 6 13.16 15.71 -33.52
N SER A 7 13.73 15.10 -32.48
CA SER A 7 14.03 13.67 -32.51
C SER A 7 12.72 12.88 -32.29
N CYS A 8 12.04 12.62 -33.41
CA CYS A 8 11.64 11.27 -33.80
C CYS A 8 11.16 10.37 -32.64
N ASP A 9 9.92 10.56 -32.18
CA ASP A 9 9.15 9.48 -31.55
C ASP A 9 8.57 8.65 -32.70
N ARG A 10 9.40 7.75 -33.23
CA ARG A 10 8.99 6.78 -34.25
C ARG A 10 8.07 5.78 -33.55
N GLY A 11 6.81 5.74 -33.98
CA GLY A 11 5.82 4.81 -33.47
C GLY A 11 6.29 3.37 -33.52
N GLU A 12 6.58 2.83 -32.34
CA GLU A 12 6.64 1.40 -32.05
C GLU A 12 5.53 1.09 -31.04
N SER A 13 4.86 -0.04 -31.24
CA SER A 13 3.63 -0.47 -30.58
C SER A 13 3.62 -0.37 -29.03
N GLY A 14 3.10 0.75 -28.50
CA GLY A 14 1.96 0.81 -27.58
C GLY A 14 2.18 0.79 -26.05
N GLY A 15 3.23 1.43 -25.53
CA GLY A 15 3.37 1.71 -24.08
C GLY A 15 2.91 3.13 -23.70
N GLY A 16 2.66 3.41 -22.42
CA GLY A 16 2.17 4.73 -22.00
C GLY A 16 1.98 4.93 -20.49
N THR A 17 1.26 6.00 -20.13
CA THR A 17 0.92 6.31 -18.72
C THR A 17 -0.40 5.67 -18.34
N LEU A 18 -0.45 5.00 -17.18
CA LEU A 18 -1.67 4.37 -16.65
C LEU A 18 -2.06 4.99 -15.31
N PHE A 19 -3.26 5.54 -15.22
CA PHE A 19 -3.82 6.04 -13.97
C PHE A 19 -4.95 5.15 -13.47
N VAL A 20 -4.86 4.74 -12.21
CA VAL A 20 -5.94 4.04 -11.51
C VAL A 20 -6.59 4.99 -10.51
N ALA A 21 -7.86 5.30 -10.74
CA ALA A 21 -8.66 6.20 -9.91
C ALA A 21 -9.90 5.50 -9.36
N GLY A 22 -10.45 6.04 -8.27
CA GLY A 22 -11.61 5.49 -7.58
C GLY A 22 -11.76 6.15 -6.22
N LEU A 23 -12.94 6.01 -5.61
CA LEU A 23 -13.14 6.51 -4.27
C LEU A 23 -12.17 5.84 -3.27
N PRO A 24 -11.68 6.56 -2.25
CA PRO A 24 -11.03 5.91 -1.12
C PRO A 24 -11.93 4.80 -0.59
N ARG A 25 -11.37 3.58 -0.47
CA ARG A 25 -12.07 2.33 -0.08
C ARG A 25 -12.92 1.65 -1.17
N SER A 26 -12.83 2.06 -2.44
CA SER A 26 -13.48 1.34 -3.56
C SER A 26 -12.70 0.14 -4.10
N GLY A 27 -11.50 -0.15 -3.56
CA GLY A 27 -10.67 -1.27 -4.03
C GLY A 27 -9.53 -0.88 -4.95
N THR A 28 -9.21 0.41 -5.07
CA THR A 28 -8.03 0.89 -5.82
C THR A 28 -6.73 0.19 -5.43
N SER A 29 -6.52 -0.14 -4.13
CA SER A 29 -5.34 -0.88 -3.69
C SER A 29 -5.31 -2.32 -4.18
N LEU A 30 -6.47 -2.98 -4.29
CA LEU A 30 -6.57 -4.32 -4.88
C LEU A 30 -6.20 -4.26 -6.36
N VAL A 31 -6.80 -3.33 -7.11
CA VAL A 31 -6.47 -3.11 -8.53
C VAL A 31 -4.95 -2.90 -8.70
N CYS A 32 -4.36 -1.99 -7.93
CA CYS A 32 -2.91 -1.73 -8.01
C CYS A 32 -2.06 -2.99 -7.76
N ALA A 33 -2.41 -3.82 -6.77
CA ALA A 33 -1.69 -5.04 -6.46
C ALA A 33 -1.81 -6.09 -7.58
N LEU A 34 -3.02 -6.27 -8.14
CA LEU A 34 -3.27 -7.20 -9.23
C LEU A 34 -2.60 -6.75 -10.54
N LEU A 35 -2.65 -5.46 -10.87
CA LEU A 35 -2.03 -4.96 -12.10
C LEU A 35 -0.50 -5.04 -12.05
N ASN A 36 0.11 -4.80 -10.89
CA ASN A 36 1.55 -4.94 -10.71
C ASN A 36 2.05 -6.40 -10.79
N LYS A 37 1.16 -7.40 -10.88
CA LYS A 37 1.53 -8.78 -11.20
C LYS A 37 1.77 -9.02 -12.69
N HIS A 38 1.26 -8.16 -13.58
CA HIS A 38 1.58 -8.27 -15.00
C HIS A 38 3.04 -7.83 -15.23
N PRO A 39 3.86 -8.57 -15.99
CA PRO A 39 5.26 -8.18 -16.26
C PRO A 39 5.35 -6.81 -16.93
N GLU A 40 4.40 -6.49 -17.80
CA GLU A 40 4.40 -5.25 -18.59
C GLU A 40 3.67 -4.04 -17.95
N ILE A 41 3.33 -4.09 -16.65
CA ILE A 41 2.69 -2.99 -15.92
C ILE A 41 3.47 -2.64 -14.65
N ALA A 42 3.81 -1.36 -14.46
CA ALA A 42 4.50 -0.83 -13.28
C ALA A 42 3.77 0.41 -12.72
N LEU A 43 2.93 0.22 -11.71
CA LEU A 43 2.19 1.27 -11.04
C LEU A 43 2.82 1.63 -9.69
N MET A 44 3.02 2.92 -9.49
CA MET A 44 3.31 3.48 -8.19
C MET A 44 2.05 3.52 -7.33
N PHE A 45 2.20 3.17 -6.05
CA PHE A 45 1.15 3.24 -5.04
C PHE A 45 1.16 4.59 -4.34
N GLU A 46 0.05 5.32 -4.45
CA GLU A 46 -0.24 6.60 -3.78
C GLU A 46 0.93 7.56 -3.90
N ALA A 47 1.33 7.87 -5.14
CA ALA A 47 2.47 8.72 -5.40
C ALA A 47 2.16 10.16 -5.01
N GLU A 48 0.94 10.64 -5.30
CA GLU A 48 0.41 11.95 -4.92
C GLU A 48 1.35 13.13 -5.30
N ILE A 49 2.19 12.95 -6.33
CA ILE A 49 3.18 13.97 -6.75
C ILE A 49 2.45 15.27 -7.14
N HIS A 50 1.29 15.14 -7.77
CA HIS A 50 0.43 16.25 -8.18
C HIS A 50 -0.39 16.87 -7.04
N ALA A 51 -0.34 16.32 -5.82
CA ALA A 51 -1.05 16.90 -4.67
C ALA A 51 -0.38 18.18 -4.15
N MET A 52 0.92 18.34 -4.40
CA MET A 52 1.63 19.57 -4.04
C MET A 52 1.40 20.66 -5.10
N PRO A 53 0.95 21.86 -4.70
CA PRO A 53 0.62 22.91 -5.66
C PRO A 53 1.88 23.48 -6.31
N ALA A 54 1.77 23.96 -7.55
CA ALA A 54 2.91 24.52 -8.30
C ALA A 54 3.60 25.68 -7.55
N VAL A 55 2.85 26.46 -6.77
CA VAL A 55 3.40 27.53 -5.92
C VAL A 55 4.38 27.00 -4.86
N ALA A 56 4.16 25.80 -4.32
CA ALA A 56 5.09 25.22 -3.35
C ALA A 56 6.43 24.89 -4.01
N TRP A 57 6.41 24.41 -5.26
CA TRP A 57 7.62 24.18 -6.06
C TRP A 57 8.39 25.47 -6.33
N ALA A 58 7.69 26.55 -6.68
CA ALA A 58 8.31 27.85 -6.87
C ALA A 58 8.92 28.43 -5.58
N VAL A 59 8.23 28.28 -4.44
CA VAL A 59 8.69 28.83 -3.14
C VAL A 59 9.87 28.06 -2.57
N TRP A 60 9.85 26.73 -2.63
CA TRP A 60 10.84 25.91 -1.94
C TRP A 60 12.00 25.45 -2.83
N GLY A 61 11.81 25.45 -4.15
CA GLY A 61 12.77 24.88 -5.10
C GLY A 61 12.79 23.35 -5.06
N ARG A 62 13.42 22.76 -6.07
CA ARG A 62 13.45 21.31 -6.33
C ARG A 62 13.91 20.48 -5.13
N GLU A 63 15.12 20.73 -4.61
CA GLU A 63 15.74 19.90 -3.56
C GLU A 63 14.85 19.79 -2.32
N ARG A 64 14.35 20.93 -1.84
CA ARG A 64 13.48 20.97 -0.66
C ARG A 64 12.14 20.30 -0.95
N MET A 65 11.64 20.40 -2.18
CA MET A 65 10.39 19.72 -2.58
C MET A 65 10.53 18.21 -2.63
N LEU A 66 11.64 17.67 -3.11
CA LEU A 66 11.88 16.22 -3.12
C LEU A 66 11.85 15.65 -1.69
N GLY A 67 12.59 16.28 -0.77
CA GLY A 67 12.54 15.90 0.64
C GLY A 67 11.16 16.06 1.28
N ARG A 68 10.40 17.09 0.92
CA ARG A 68 9.03 17.31 1.42
C ARG A 68 8.04 16.28 0.90
N LEU A 69 8.13 15.91 -0.38
CA LEU A 69 7.28 14.88 -0.98
C LEU A 69 7.55 13.52 -0.33
N ASP A 70 8.83 13.17 -0.20
CA ASP A 70 9.19 11.91 0.44
C ASP A 70 8.86 11.90 1.93
N PHE A 71 8.95 13.04 2.61
CA PHE A 71 8.45 13.14 3.99
C PHE A 71 6.90 13.11 4.07
N TRP A 72 6.20 13.66 3.08
CA TRP A 72 4.74 13.73 3.04
C TRP A 72 4.14 12.33 3.07
N ASN A 73 4.52 11.52 2.10
CA ASN A 73 3.98 10.19 1.98
C ASN A 73 5.07 9.12 1.89
N GLY A 74 6.31 9.40 1.51
CA GLY A 74 7.35 8.40 1.23
C GLY A 74 7.38 7.92 -0.21
N VAL A 75 6.89 8.72 -1.16
CA VAL A 75 6.72 8.29 -2.55
C VAL A 75 8.02 7.83 -3.21
N LEU A 76 9.15 8.49 -2.95
CA LEU A 76 10.41 8.09 -3.56
C LEU A 76 10.96 6.85 -2.85
N SER A 77 11.05 6.89 -1.53
CA SER A 77 11.58 5.79 -0.71
C SER A 77 10.77 4.50 -0.83
N ARG A 78 9.43 4.56 -0.80
CA ARG A 78 8.54 3.39 -0.95
C ARG A 78 8.62 2.74 -2.34
N HIS A 79 9.08 3.49 -3.34
CA HIS A 79 9.29 2.99 -4.70
C HIS A 79 10.79 2.79 -5.03
N ARG A 80 11.64 2.78 -3.99
CA ARG A 80 13.09 2.55 -4.09
C ARG A 80 13.78 3.54 -5.04
N ILE A 81 13.32 4.78 -5.04
CA ILE A 81 13.91 5.88 -5.79
C ILE A 81 14.69 6.72 -4.79
N ALA A 82 16.01 6.78 -4.96
CA ALA A 82 16.86 7.66 -4.16
C ALA A 82 16.71 9.10 -4.68
N VAL A 83 16.71 10.10 -3.80
CA VAL A 83 16.53 11.51 -4.18
C VAL A 83 17.63 11.95 -5.13
N GLU A 84 18.83 11.42 -4.95
CA GLU A 84 20.04 11.69 -5.73
C GLU A 84 19.94 11.18 -7.17
N GLN A 85 19.06 10.18 -7.42
CA GLN A 85 18.80 9.68 -8.77
C GLN A 85 17.86 10.61 -9.55
N VAL A 86 17.13 11.50 -8.87
CA VAL A 86 16.17 12.40 -9.51
C VAL A 86 16.95 13.46 -10.30
N PRO A 87 16.76 13.55 -11.63
CA PRO A 87 17.53 14.47 -12.46
C PRO A 87 17.13 15.92 -12.22
N ALA A 88 18.01 16.86 -12.55
CA ALA A 88 17.79 18.29 -12.30
C ALA A 88 16.55 18.82 -13.04
N GLU A 89 16.24 18.26 -14.21
CA GLU A 89 15.10 18.61 -15.06
C GLU A 89 13.76 18.19 -14.45
N ALA A 90 13.75 17.33 -13.43
CA ALA A 90 12.55 16.98 -12.66
C ALA A 90 12.25 18.06 -11.59
N ASP A 91 12.15 19.31 -12.02
CA ASP A 91 12.01 20.54 -11.21
C ASP A 91 10.56 20.98 -10.98
N THR A 92 9.59 20.26 -11.55
CA THR A 92 8.15 20.47 -11.37
C THR A 92 7.46 19.16 -11.06
N ALA A 93 6.26 19.22 -10.46
CA ALA A 93 5.46 18.02 -10.18
C ALA A 93 5.25 17.14 -11.42
N ASP A 94 5.00 17.76 -12.58
CA ASP A 94 4.69 17.02 -13.81
C ASP A 94 5.94 16.36 -14.42
N ARG A 95 7.09 17.05 -14.40
CA ARG A 95 8.36 16.48 -14.85
C ARG A 95 8.84 15.38 -13.90
N LEU A 96 8.70 15.58 -12.58
CA LEU A 96 8.98 14.54 -11.58
C LEU A 96 8.09 13.32 -11.78
N ALA A 97 6.78 13.50 -11.93
CA ALA A 97 5.85 12.39 -12.16
C ALA A 97 6.20 11.59 -13.42
N ARG A 98 6.43 12.27 -14.56
CA ARG A 98 6.90 11.64 -15.80
C ARG A 98 8.17 10.83 -15.61
N TRP A 99 9.16 11.42 -14.91
CA TRP A 99 10.40 10.73 -14.65
C TRP A 99 10.19 9.51 -13.74
N CYS A 100 9.49 9.66 -12.61
CA CYS A 100 9.21 8.54 -11.70
C CYS A 100 8.47 7.39 -12.39
N TYR A 101 7.41 7.67 -13.17
CA TYR A 101 6.63 6.64 -13.87
C TYR A 101 7.48 5.91 -14.91
N ARG A 102 8.34 6.63 -15.64
CA ARG A 102 9.29 6.05 -16.58
C ARG A 102 10.35 5.20 -15.87
N THR A 103 10.89 5.68 -14.76
CA THR A 103 11.89 4.96 -13.95
C THR A 103 11.35 3.63 -13.44
N VAL A 104 10.15 3.60 -12.86
CA VAL A 104 9.57 2.32 -12.38
C VAL A 104 9.20 1.39 -13.52
N ARG A 105 8.79 1.95 -14.67
CA ARG A 105 8.50 1.21 -15.90
C ARG A 105 9.75 0.53 -16.44
N GLU A 106 10.83 1.28 -16.63
CA GLU A 106 12.09 0.79 -17.18
C GLU A 106 12.76 -0.24 -16.26
N ARG A 107 12.77 -0.01 -14.94
CA ARG A 107 13.29 -0.98 -13.96
C ARG A 107 12.60 -2.35 -14.04
N LYS A 108 11.33 -2.38 -14.43
CA LYS A 108 10.55 -3.62 -14.57
C LYS A 108 10.58 -4.18 -16.00
N GLY A 109 11.07 -3.42 -16.99
CA GLY A 109 10.89 -3.76 -18.41
C GLY A 109 9.44 -3.68 -18.87
N ALA A 110 8.63 -2.82 -18.22
CA ALA A 110 7.20 -2.72 -18.47
C ALA A 110 6.87 -1.80 -19.66
N ARG A 111 5.70 -1.99 -20.28
CA ARG A 111 5.15 -1.05 -21.29
C ARG A 111 4.36 0.09 -20.66
N TRP A 112 3.66 -0.20 -19.56
CA TRP A 112 2.81 0.76 -18.87
C TRP A 112 3.43 1.19 -17.54
N GLY A 113 3.61 2.50 -17.36
CA GLY A 113 4.06 3.11 -16.11
C GLY A 113 3.00 4.07 -15.57
N GLY A 114 2.91 4.31 -14.27
CA GLY A 114 1.98 5.33 -13.77
C GLY A 114 1.71 5.21 -12.28
N GLU A 115 0.50 5.57 -11.87
CA GLU A 115 0.14 5.50 -10.46
C GLU A 115 -1.32 5.10 -10.20
N LYS A 116 -1.51 4.53 -9.02
CA LYS A 116 -2.79 4.53 -8.33
C LYS A 116 -2.75 5.61 -7.26
N THR A 117 -3.69 6.55 -7.29
CA THR A 117 -3.90 7.51 -6.19
C THR A 117 -5.40 7.73 -6.01
N PRO A 118 -6.02 7.36 -4.87
CA PRO A 118 -7.47 7.52 -4.69
C PRO A 118 -7.94 8.98 -4.81
N HIS A 119 -7.11 9.95 -4.41
CA HIS A 119 -7.41 11.37 -4.53
C HIS A 119 -7.39 11.89 -5.98
N SER A 120 -6.81 11.15 -6.93
CA SER A 120 -6.84 11.51 -8.35
C SER A 120 -8.25 11.54 -8.92
N ALA A 121 -9.23 11.00 -8.19
CA ALA A 121 -10.65 11.08 -8.50
C ALA A 121 -11.14 12.51 -8.83
N GLU A 122 -10.52 13.54 -8.25
CA GLU A 122 -10.87 14.95 -8.54
C GLU A 122 -10.02 15.61 -9.63
N SER A 123 -9.03 14.91 -10.18
CA SER A 123 -8.01 15.49 -11.06
C SER A 123 -7.78 14.71 -12.35
N ILE A 124 -8.60 13.72 -12.69
CA ILE A 124 -8.37 12.90 -13.90
C ILE A 124 -8.41 13.72 -15.19
N GLU A 125 -9.19 14.81 -15.27
CA GLU A 125 -9.17 15.72 -16.42
C GLU A 125 -7.83 16.44 -16.54
N ILE A 126 -7.32 16.98 -15.44
CA ILE A 126 -6.01 17.65 -15.39
C ILE A 126 -4.89 16.65 -15.73
N LEU A 127 -4.99 15.41 -15.27
CA LEU A 127 -4.04 14.36 -15.61
C LEU A 127 -4.10 14.01 -17.11
N ALA A 128 -5.28 13.97 -17.72
CA ALA A 128 -5.43 13.73 -19.16
C ALA A 128 -4.84 14.86 -20.01
N GLU A 129 -4.92 16.11 -19.55
CA GLU A 129 -4.26 17.25 -20.20
C GLU A 129 -2.73 17.13 -20.08
N ARG A 130 -2.23 16.75 -18.90
CA ARG A 130 -0.79 16.64 -18.63
C ARG A 130 -0.14 15.42 -19.28
N PHE A 131 -0.90 14.35 -19.49
CA PHE A 131 -0.45 13.09 -20.07
C PHE A 131 -1.38 12.68 -21.22
N PRO A 132 -1.16 13.21 -22.44
CA PRO A 132 -2.07 13.01 -23.57
C PRO A 132 -2.30 11.53 -23.93
N ASP A 133 -1.29 10.68 -23.76
CA ASP A 133 -1.35 9.24 -24.09
C ASP A 133 -1.80 8.38 -22.91
N ALA A 134 -2.29 9.01 -21.83
CA ALA A 134 -2.70 8.27 -20.64
C ALA A 134 -3.98 7.47 -20.85
N ARG A 135 -3.99 6.26 -20.29
CA ARG A 135 -5.19 5.44 -20.12
C ARG A 135 -5.65 5.49 -18.66
N PHE A 136 -6.96 5.44 -18.45
CA PHE A 136 -7.56 5.57 -17.13
C PHE A 136 -8.37 4.31 -16.78
N ILE A 137 -8.14 3.77 -15.59
CA ILE A 137 -8.95 2.70 -15.01
C ILE A 137 -9.68 3.27 -13.80
N ILE A 138 -11.01 3.22 -13.84
CA ILE A 138 -11.89 3.76 -12.80
C ILE A 138 -12.57 2.59 -12.07
N ILE A 139 -12.21 2.37 -10.81
CA ILE A 139 -12.81 1.32 -9.98
C ILE A 139 -13.96 1.86 -9.13
N ASN A 140 -15.13 1.30 -9.37
CA ASN A 140 -16.39 1.69 -8.76
C ASN A 140 -16.77 0.72 -7.64
N ARG A 141 -17.41 1.24 -6.60
CA ARG A 141 -17.95 0.44 -5.51
C ARG A 141 -19.14 1.18 -4.93
N ASP A 142 -20.17 0.42 -4.57
CA ASP A 142 -21.35 0.94 -3.86
C ASP A 142 -20.95 1.91 -2.73
N LEU A 143 -21.62 3.05 -2.70
CA LEU A 143 -21.32 4.16 -1.79
C LEU A 143 -21.51 3.74 -0.33
N ALA A 144 -22.55 2.97 -0.01
CA ALA A 144 -22.78 2.49 1.35
C ALA A 144 -21.64 1.55 1.79
N ALA A 145 -21.22 0.63 0.92
CA ALA A 145 -20.07 -0.25 1.17
C ALA A 145 -18.76 0.53 1.32
N THR A 146 -18.54 1.55 0.50
CA THR A 146 -17.35 2.42 0.55
C THR A 146 -17.31 3.23 1.85
N VAL A 147 -18.43 3.85 2.25
CA VAL A 147 -18.54 4.63 3.49
C VAL A 147 -18.41 3.71 4.72
N SER A 148 -19.03 2.54 4.69
CA SER A 148 -18.93 1.53 5.75
C SER A 148 -17.46 1.07 5.93
N SER A 149 -16.78 0.75 4.82
CA SER A 149 -15.36 0.40 4.85
C SER A 149 -14.47 1.52 5.37
N ALA A 150 -14.78 2.78 5.02
CA ALA A 150 -14.07 3.95 5.55
C ALA A 150 -14.25 4.06 7.07
N ARG A 151 -15.48 3.93 7.58
CA ARG A 151 -15.73 3.99 9.03
C ARG A 151 -14.97 2.91 9.80
N MET A 152 -14.92 1.69 9.26
CA MET A 152 -14.14 0.61 9.87
C MET A 152 -12.66 0.96 9.91
N ALA A 153 -12.10 1.46 8.80
CA ALA A 153 -10.71 1.93 8.80
C ALA A 153 -10.47 3.01 9.85
N GLY A 154 -11.43 3.93 10.05
CA GLY A 154 -11.38 4.96 11.09
C GLY A 154 -11.40 4.38 12.52
N ARG A 155 -12.18 3.33 12.77
CA ARG A 155 -12.19 2.58 14.04
C ARG A 155 -10.89 1.81 14.27
N GLU A 156 -10.24 1.36 13.20
CA GLU A 156 -8.93 0.68 13.22
C GLU A 156 -7.72 1.64 13.32
N GLY A 157 -7.96 2.92 13.62
CA GLY A 157 -6.90 3.91 13.85
C GLY A 157 -6.48 4.71 12.61
N ALA A 158 -7.07 4.46 11.43
CA ALA A 158 -6.79 5.27 10.24
C ALA A 158 -7.52 6.62 10.32
N ARG A 159 -6.89 7.59 11.01
CA ARG A 159 -7.44 8.93 11.33
C ARG A 159 -8.04 9.69 10.14
N PHE A 160 -7.47 9.52 8.94
CA PHE A 160 -8.02 10.10 7.71
C PHE A 160 -9.49 9.71 7.51
N PHE A 161 -9.86 8.49 7.88
CA PHE A 161 -11.21 7.95 7.73
C PHE A 161 -12.16 8.31 8.88
N SER A 162 -11.66 8.79 10.02
CA SER A 162 -12.45 9.12 11.22
C SER A 162 -13.21 10.45 11.12
N SER A 163 -13.01 11.24 10.06
CA SER A 163 -13.66 12.54 9.89
C SER A 163 -15.16 12.45 9.60
N ARG A 164 -15.93 13.40 10.15
CA ARG A 164 -17.37 13.56 9.89
C ARG A 164 -17.63 13.92 8.41
N GLY A 165 -18.85 13.64 7.95
CA GLY A 165 -19.28 14.01 6.58
C GLY A 165 -18.76 13.10 5.47
N ARG A 166 -18.40 11.84 5.78
CA ARG A 166 -17.89 10.87 4.79
C ARG A 166 -18.83 10.65 3.61
N ILE A 167 -20.14 10.55 3.85
CA ILE A 167 -21.15 10.37 2.79
C ILE A 167 -21.08 11.56 1.82
N ALA A 168 -21.10 12.79 2.34
CA ALA A 168 -21.01 14.01 1.54
C ALA A 168 -19.69 14.10 0.75
N ARG A 169 -18.56 13.78 1.37
CA ARG A 169 -17.25 13.75 0.71
C ARG A 169 -17.22 12.72 -0.42
N ASN A 170 -17.56 11.47 -0.12
CA ASN A 170 -17.53 10.38 -1.10
C ASN A 170 -18.52 10.62 -2.23
N PHE A 171 -19.72 11.11 -1.93
CA PHE A 171 -20.70 11.46 -2.95
C PHE A 171 -20.18 12.55 -3.89
N ARG A 172 -19.59 13.63 -3.35
CA ARG A 172 -19.00 14.69 -4.19
C ARG A 172 -17.85 14.17 -5.03
N MET A 173 -16.95 13.38 -4.44
CA MET A 173 -15.84 12.76 -5.18
C MET A 173 -16.35 11.86 -6.30
N ALA A 174 -17.40 11.08 -6.05
CA ALA A 174 -18.00 10.18 -7.03
C ALA A 174 -18.58 10.97 -8.21
N ARG A 175 -19.36 12.02 -7.92
CA ARG A 175 -19.92 12.90 -8.96
C ARG A 175 -18.83 13.49 -9.85
N VAL A 176 -17.77 14.03 -9.25
CA VAL A 176 -16.65 14.63 -10.00
C VAL A 176 -15.97 13.57 -10.85
N LEU A 177 -15.52 12.47 -10.24
CA LEU A 177 -14.83 11.38 -10.92
C LEU A 177 -15.62 10.84 -12.11
N TYR A 178 -16.90 10.61 -11.91
CA TYR A 178 -17.77 10.00 -12.91
C TYR A 178 -18.10 10.97 -14.05
N ALA A 179 -18.40 12.24 -13.75
CA ALA A 179 -18.60 13.25 -14.78
C ALA A 179 -17.32 13.48 -15.58
N SER A 180 -16.17 13.55 -14.91
CA SER A 180 -14.86 13.66 -15.55
C SER A 180 -14.57 12.45 -16.44
N ALA A 181 -14.83 11.23 -15.98
CA ALA A 181 -14.62 10.01 -16.76
C ALA A 181 -15.51 9.97 -18.02
N ALA A 182 -16.77 10.37 -17.90
CA ALA A 182 -17.69 10.49 -19.03
C ALA A 182 -17.18 11.53 -20.05
N LYS A 183 -16.80 12.72 -19.59
CA LYS A 183 -16.22 13.78 -20.43
C LYS A 183 -14.96 13.32 -21.15
N LEU A 184 -14.06 12.61 -20.47
CA LEU A 184 -12.85 12.06 -21.09
C LEU A 184 -13.20 11.05 -22.20
N ARG A 185 -14.22 10.20 -22.00
CA ARG A 185 -14.70 9.27 -23.03
C ARG A 185 -15.31 10.00 -24.23
N GLU A 186 -16.10 11.04 -24.00
CA GLU A 186 -16.65 11.90 -25.07
C GLU A 186 -15.55 12.57 -25.90
N GLN A 187 -14.43 12.93 -25.26
CA GLN A 187 -13.22 13.45 -25.91
C GLN A 187 -12.37 12.36 -26.60
N GLY A 188 -12.85 11.12 -26.68
CA GLY A 188 -12.13 10.00 -27.30
C GLY A 188 -10.98 9.43 -26.46
N ARG A 189 -10.83 9.83 -25.19
CA ARG A 189 -9.80 9.28 -24.31
C ARG A 189 -10.17 7.86 -23.86
N LYS A 190 -9.14 7.04 -23.62
CA LYS A 190 -9.30 5.63 -23.21
C LYS A 190 -9.58 5.55 -21.70
N VAL A 191 -10.81 5.16 -21.36
CA VAL A 191 -11.26 4.98 -19.97
C VAL A 191 -11.96 3.63 -19.81
N LEU A 192 -11.47 2.80 -18.90
CA LEU A 192 -12.07 1.52 -18.49
C LEU A 192 -12.72 1.66 -17.12
N HIS A 193 -13.98 1.23 -17.01
CA HIS A 193 -14.66 1.10 -15.73
C HIS A 193 -14.60 -0.36 -15.25
N LEU A 194 -14.24 -0.51 -13.98
CA LEU A 194 -14.31 -1.77 -13.24
C LEU A 194 -15.31 -1.61 -12.09
N ASP A 195 -15.98 -2.69 -11.71
CA ASP A 195 -16.79 -2.75 -10.51
C ASP A 195 -16.10 -3.64 -9.47
N TYR A 196 -16.02 -3.17 -8.23
CA TYR A 196 -15.33 -3.89 -7.14
C TYR A 196 -15.97 -5.25 -6.86
N GLY A 197 -17.29 -5.34 -6.95
CA GLY A 197 -18.01 -6.60 -6.78
C GLY A 197 -17.56 -7.64 -7.80
N ASP A 198 -17.57 -7.25 -9.08
CA ASP A 198 -17.11 -8.08 -10.19
C ASP A 198 -15.62 -8.45 -10.09
N LEU A 199 -14.76 -7.50 -9.71
CA LEU A 199 -13.33 -7.74 -9.56
C LEU A 199 -13.03 -8.75 -8.44
N VAL A 200 -13.82 -8.75 -7.37
CA VAL A 200 -13.64 -9.69 -6.26
C VAL A 200 -14.23 -11.06 -6.59
N ASP A 201 -15.39 -11.10 -7.25
CA ASP A 201 -16.09 -12.36 -7.53
C ASP A 201 -15.51 -13.07 -8.77
N HIS A 202 -14.99 -12.30 -9.73
CA HIS A 202 -14.49 -12.77 -11.03
C HIS A 202 -13.16 -12.09 -11.41
N PRO A 203 -12.10 -12.21 -10.60
CA PRO A 203 -10.84 -11.49 -10.81
C PRO A 203 -10.20 -11.77 -12.17
N GLU A 204 -10.19 -13.03 -12.62
CA GLU A 204 -9.66 -13.38 -13.94
C GLU A 204 -10.40 -12.68 -15.08
N ARG A 205 -11.74 -12.65 -15.04
CA ARG A 205 -12.57 -11.99 -16.06
C ARG A 205 -12.23 -10.51 -16.15
N GLU A 206 -12.16 -9.84 -15.01
CA GLU A 206 -11.89 -8.41 -14.95
C GLU A 206 -10.42 -8.09 -15.33
N CYS A 207 -9.45 -8.89 -14.90
CA CYS A 207 -8.05 -8.70 -15.29
C CYS A 207 -7.80 -8.98 -16.78
N ARG A 208 -8.52 -9.95 -17.40
CA ARG A 208 -8.51 -10.12 -18.86
C ARG A 208 -9.07 -8.89 -19.60
N ARG A 209 -10.15 -8.28 -19.09
CA ARG A 209 -10.68 -7.00 -19.63
C ARG A 209 -9.64 -5.88 -19.53
N VAL A 210 -8.88 -5.82 -18.43
CA VAL A 210 -7.79 -4.84 -18.29
C VAL A 210 -6.69 -5.11 -19.32
N CYS A 211 -6.27 -6.36 -19.52
CA CYS A 211 -5.24 -6.71 -20.50
C CYS A 211 -5.69 -6.32 -21.92
N ALA A 212 -6.92 -6.66 -22.31
CA ALA A 212 -7.51 -6.25 -23.59
C ALA A 212 -7.58 -4.72 -23.73
N PHE A 213 -7.95 -4.01 -22.66
CA PHE A 213 -7.97 -2.55 -22.65
C PHE A 213 -6.59 -1.91 -22.77
N LEU A 214 -5.51 -2.60 -22.39
CA LEU A 214 -4.13 -2.13 -22.44
C LEU A 214 -3.33 -2.71 -23.63
N ASP A 215 -3.98 -3.48 -24.50
CA ASP A 215 -3.36 -4.20 -25.61
C ASP A 215 -2.19 -5.09 -25.12
N LEU A 216 -2.44 -5.84 -24.05
CA LEU A 216 -1.51 -6.77 -23.40
C LEU A 216 -2.04 -8.22 -23.48
N PRO A 217 -1.13 -9.22 -23.53
CA PRO A 217 -1.52 -10.62 -23.35
C PRO A 217 -2.06 -10.87 -21.94
N TRP A 218 -2.88 -11.90 -21.77
CA TRP A 218 -3.36 -12.31 -20.45
C TRP A 218 -2.21 -12.90 -19.62
N HIS A 219 -2.08 -12.49 -18.35
CA HIS A 219 -1.12 -13.05 -17.40
C HIS A 219 -1.83 -13.63 -16.16
N PRO A 220 -1.79 -14.96 -15.94
CA PRO A 220 -2.55 -15.63 -14.87
C PRO A 220 -2.32 -15.08 -13.46
N GLU A 221 -1.09 -14.64 -13.14
CA GLU A 221 -0.80 -14.11 -11.80
C GLU A 221 -1.59 -12.84 -11.44
N MET A 222 -2.17 -12.14 -12.42
CA MET A 222 -3.01 -10.98 -12.14
C MET A 222 -4.32 -11.34 -11.42
N ALA A 223 -4.75 -12.61 -11.44
CA ALA A 223 -5.99 -13.03 -10.78
C ALA A 223 -5.78 -13.43 -9.31
N VAL A 224 -4.55 -13.40 -8.79
CA VAL A 224 -4.22 -13.85 -7.44
C VAL A 224 -3.40 -12.83 -6.68
N LEU A 225 -3.57 -12.81 -5.35
CA LEU A 225 -2.84 -11.93 -4.45
C LEU A 225 -1.55 -12.56 -3.92
N GLU A 226 -1.41 -13.88 -3.99
CA GLU A 226 -0.20 -14.57 -3.58
C GLU A 226 1.03 -14.06 -4.36
N GLY A 227 2.11 -13.77 -3.64
CA GLY A 227 3.34 -13.20 -4.21
C GLY A 227 3.21 -11.79 -4.80
N ALA A 228 2.11 -11.04 -4.57
CA ALA A 228 2.02 -9.66 -5.05
C ALA A 228 2.93 -8.73 -4.22
N ASP A 229 3.72 -7.89 -4.90
CA ASP A 229 4.53 -6.88 -4.23
C ASP A 229 3.64 -5.81 -3.59
N ARG A 230 3.78 -5.67 -2.27
CA ARG A 230 3.03 -4.72 -1.43
C ARG A 230 3.97 -3.89 -0.57
N SER A 231 5.26 -3.89 -0.87
CA SER A 231 6.28 -3.12 -0.15
C SER A 231 5.95 -1.63 -0.11
N ALA A 232 5.34 -1.10 -1.18
CA ALA A 232 4.90 0.29 -1.27
C ALA A 232 3.57 0.61 -0.53
N VAL A 233 2.82 -0.41 -0.09
CA VAL A 233 1.58 -0.22 0.68
C VAL A 233 1.96 0.03 2.15
N PRO A 234 1.51 1.10 2.80
CA PRO A 234 1.84 1.35 4.22
C PRO A 234 1.26 0.28 5.16
N PRO A 235 1.96 -0.13 6.23
CA PRO A 235 1.43 -1.07 7.23
C PRO A 235 0.16 -0.51 7.89
N GLY A 236 -0.81 -1.39 8.19
CA GLY A 236 -2.05 -1.00 8.88
C GLY A 236 -3.18 -1.99 8.74
N LEU A 237 -4.00 -2.12 9.79
CA LEU A 237 -5.14 -3.05 9.85
C LEU A 237 -6.15 -2.83 8.72
N HIS A 238 -6.35 -1.58 8.32
CA HIS A 238 -7.26 -1.22 7.22
C HIS A 238 -6.74 -1.64 5.82
N HIS A 239 -5.50 -2.12 5.71
CA HIS A 239 -4.91 -2.74 4.51
C HIS A 239 -4.76 -4.26 4.63
N SER A 240 -5.24 -4.89 5.72
CA SER A 240 -5.13 -6.33 5.95
C SER A 240 -5.71 -7.16 4.79
N VAL A 241 -6.83 -6.74 4.22
CA VAL A 241 -7.50 -7.46 3.13
C VAL A 241 -6.64 -7.55 1.88
N VAL A 242 -6.00 -6.44 1.45
CA VAL A 242 -5.11 -6.49 0.28
C VAL A 242 -3.81 -7.21 0.60
N ARG A 243 -3.39 -7.24 1.87
CA ARG A 243 -2.22 -7.98 2.35
C ARG A 243 -2.43 -9.48 2.52
N GLY A 244 -3.68 -9.95 2.50
CA GLY A 244 -3.97 -11.38 2.53
C GLY A 244 -3.50 -12.10 1.26
N SER A 245 -3.44 -13.42 1.32
CA SER A 245 -3.11 -14.29 0.18
C SER A 245 -4.27 -14.45 -0.81
N ALA A 246 -5.51 -14.25 -0.36
CA ALA A 246 -6.72 -14.44 -1.16
C ALA A 246 -7.51 -13.14 -1.36
N ILE A 247 -8.08 -12.98 -2.55
CA ILE A 247 -9.03 -11.91 -2.84
C ILE A 247 -10.33 -12.22 -2.09
N ARG A 248 -10.71 -11.34 -1.15
CA ARG A 248 -11.92 -11.53 -0.34
C ARG A 248 -12.66 -10.22 -0.17
N ARG A 249 -13.99 -10.31 -0.10
CA ARG A 249 -14.81 -9.22 0.40
C ARG A 249 -14.54 -9.09 1.90
N ARG A 250 -14.28 -7.86 2.35
CA ARG A 250 -14.32 -7.59 3.78
C ARG A 250 -15.79 -7.66 4.22
N PRO A 251 -16.13 -8.46 5.25
CA PRO A 251 -17.45 -8.37 5.86
C PRO A 251 -17.65 -6.93 6.34
N THR A 252 -18.67 -6.27 5.82
CA THR A 252 -19.19 -5.05 6.43
C THR A 252 -20.29 -5.50 7.36
N ASP A 253 -19.93 -5.73 8.62
CA ASP A 253 -20.89 -6.05 9.68
C ASP A 253 -22.04 -5.04 9.57
N GLY A 254 -23.26 -5.53 9.33
CA GLY A 254 -24.39 -4.73 8.81
C GLY A 254 -24.83 -3.53 9.68
N GLN A 255 -24.13 -3.25 10.76
CA GLN A 255 -24.43 -2.27 11.82
C GLN A 255 -23.55 -1.00 11.79
N ILE A 256 -22.63 -0.82 10.82
CA ILE A 256 -21.72 0.34 10.81
C ILE A 256 -22.42 1.65 10.37
N LEU A 257 -23.43 1.55 9.50
CA LEU A 257 -24.23 2.67 9.05
C LEU A 257 -25.62 2.61 9.69
N THR A 258 -26.14 3.75 10.12
CA THR A 258 -27.53 3.82 10.57
C THR A 258 -28.49 3.64 9.39
N PRO A 259 -29.76 3.25 9.61
CA PRO A 259 -30.75 3.15 8.53
C PRO A 259 -30.89 4.45 7.72
N GLY A 260 -30.88 5.61 8.39
CA GLY A 260 -30.96 6.91 7.73
C GLY A 260 -29.73 7.23 6.85
N GLU A 261 -28.55 6.81 7.28
CA GLU A 261 -27.31 6.96 6.50
C GLU A 261 -27.28 6.03 5.29
N ARG A 262 -27.76 4.80 5.45
CA ARG A 262 -27.92 3.86 4.34
C ARG A 262 -28.89 4.41 3.29
N ALA A 263 -30.06 4.88 3.71
CA ALA A 263 -31.04 5.50 2.82
C ALA A 263 -30.48 6.76 2.14
N LEU A 264 -29.63 7.54 2.81
CA LEU A 264 -28.95 8.68 2.19
C LEU A 264 -27.95 8.22 1.12
N CYS A 265 -27.15 7.18 1.38
CA CYS A 265 -26.25 6.60 0.39
C CYS A 265 -27.02 6.09 -0.84
N GLU A 266 -28.13 5.39 -0.64
CA GLU A 266 -28.99 4.89 -1.73
C GLU A 266 -29.55 6.02 -2.60
N ARG A 267 -30.03 7.12 -1.98
CA ARG A 267 -30.47 8.31 -2.72
C ARG A 267 -29.32 8.96 -3.51
N CYS A 268 -28.14 9.06 -2.90
CA CYS A 268 -26.94 9.55 -3.58
C CYS A 268 -26.56 8.66 -4.78
N GLU A 269 -26.59 7.34 -4.64
CA GLU A 269 -26.33 6.40 -5.73
C GLU A 269 -27.36 6.49 -6.85
N ALA A 270 -28.64 6.68 -6.52
CA ALA A 270 -29.67 6.92 -7.53
C ALA A 270 -29.38 8.17 -8.36
N VAL A 271 -28.91 9.26 -7.73
CA VAL A 271 -28.46 10.46 -8.47
C VAL A 271 -27.26 10.17 -9.35
N LEU A 272 -26.26 9.45 -8.83
CA LEU A 272 -25.10 9.08 -9.65
C LEU A 272 -25.59 8.33 -10.90
N ARG A 273 -26.41 7.29 -10.74
CA ARG A 273 -26.95 6.53 -11.89
C ARG A 273 -27.69 7.41 -12.90
N HIS A 274 -28.51 8.36 -12.43
CA HIS A 274 -29.23 9.30 -13.28
C HIS A 274 -28.30 10.29 -14.01
N ASP A 275 -27.19 10.71 -13.39
CA ASP A 275 -26.18 11.61 -13.99
C ASP A 275 -25.35 10.94 -15.12
N ARG A 276 -25.80 9.81 -15.70
CA ARG A 276 -25.30 9.13 -16.92
C ARG A 276 -23.95 8.44 -16.82
N TRP A 277 -23.44 8.10 -15.63
CA TRP A 277 -22.06 7.58 -15.53
C TRP A 277 -21.83 6.12 -15.93
N ARG A 278 -22.83 5.22 -15.80
CA ARG A 278 -22.64 3.78 -16.07
C ARG A 278 -22.79 3.40 -17.54
N SER A 279 -23.75 4.00 -18.24
CA SER A 279 -24.20 3.53 -19.55
C SER A 279 -23.90 4.49 -20.70
N GLY A 280 -23.61 5.76 -20.44
CA GLY A 280 -23.62 6.81 -21.48
C GLY A 280 -25.01 7.09 -22.08
N ALA A 281 -25.98 6.18 -21.91
CA ALA A 281 -27.38 6.34 -22.24
C ALA A 281 -28.16 6.86 -21.01
N ALA A 282 -29.11 7.78 -21.24
CA ALA A 282 -30.00 8.28 -20.20
C ALA A 282 -30.83 7.12 -19.61
N SER A 283 -30.98 7.09 -18.28
CA SER A 283 -32.03 6.25 -17.70
C SER A 283 -33.37 6.89 -18.02
N GLU A 284 -34.30 6.13 -18.58
CA GLU A 284 -35.70 6.55 -18.73
C GLU A 284 -36.43 6.64 -17.37
N GLU A 285 -35.78 6.17 -16.29
CA GLU A 285 -36.32 6.25 -14.94
C GLU A 285 -36.39 7.70 -14.44
N PRO A 286 -37.58 8.17 -13.97
CA PRO A 286 -37.73 9.50 -13.42
C PRO A 286 -36.87 9.67 -12.16
N ALA A 287 -36.24 10.83 -12.01
CA ALA A 287 -35.44 11.16 -10.83
C ALA A 287 -36.29 10.96 -9.54
N PRO A 288 -35.83 10.17 -8.56
CA PRO A 288 -36.56 9.95 -7.32
C PRO A 288 -37.03 11.26 -6.64
N PRO A 289 -38.28 11.33 -6.16
CA PRO A 289 -38.82 12.53 -5.54
C PRO A 289 -38.01 12.96 -4.30
N GLY A 290 -37.77 14.26 -4.16
CA GLY A 290 -36.99 14.83 -3.03
C GLY A 290 -35.47 14.78 -3.18
N ILE A 291 -34.94 14.30 -4.32
CA ILE A 291 -33.50 14.29 -4.62
C ILE A 291 -32.87 15.67 -4.49
N ALA A 292 -33.49 16.71 -5.06
CA ALA A 292 -32.85 18.02 -5.23
C ALA A 292 -32.41 18.65 -3.88
N LEU A 293 -33.24 18.55 -2.84
CA LEU A 293 -32.97 19.18 -1.55
C LEU A 293 -31.94 18.40 -0.71
N ALA A 294 -32.13 17.09 -0.58
CA ALA A 294 -31.25 16.23 0.24
C ALA A 294 -29.86 16.07 -0.40
N VAL A 295 -29.80 16.04 -1.73
CA VAL A 295 -28.57 15.90 -2.50
C VAL A 295 -27.90 17.26 -2.72
N GLY A 296 -28.68 18.35 -2.78
CA GLY A 296 -28.16 19.72 -2.80
C GLY A 296 -27.32 20.04 -1.57
N TRP A 297 -27.84 19.80 -0.37
CA TRP A 297 -27.08 20.00 0.87
C TRP A 297 -25.86 19.07 0.98
N THR A 298 -26.05 17.78 0.66
CA THR A 298 -24.95 16.80 0.69
C THR A 298 -23.85 17.16 -0.31
N GLY A 299 -24.22 17.66 -1.49
CA GLY A 299 -23.31 18.16 -2.50
C GLY A 299 -22.57 19.43 -2.07
N TRP A 300 -23.27 20.41 -1.51
CA TRP A 300 -22.67 21.63 -0.98
C TRP A 300 -21.69 21.33 0.15
N LYS A 301 -22.11 20.51 1.12
CA LYS A 301 -21.26 20.06 2.23
C LYS A 301 -20.03 19.30 1.71
N GLY A 302 -20.21 18.44 0.71
CA GLY A 302 -19.11 17.73 0.04
C GLY A 302 -18.11 18.70 -0.60
N ARG A 303 -18.59 19.70 -1.33
CA ARG A 303 -17.75 20.76 -1.93
C ARG A 303 -16.97 21.52 -0.86
N TRP A 304 -17.62 21.91 0.24
CA TRP A 304 -16.96 22.59 1.34
C TRP A 304 -15.87 21.72 1.99
N LEU A 305 -16.17 20.44 2.24
CA LEU A 305 -15.20 19.52 2.84
C LEU A 305 -13.96 19.30 1.95
N LEU A 306 -14.14 19.15 0.64
CA LEU A 306 -13.02 19.00 -0.30
C LEU A 306 -12.23 20.30 -0.45
N PHE A 307 -12.90 21.45 -0.40
CA PHE A 307 -12.21 22.75 -0.33
C PHE A 307 -11.34 22.84 0.92
N VAL A 308 -11.85 22.45 2.10
CA VAL A 308 -11.08 22.43 3.35
C VAL A 308 -9.88 21.48 3.25
N ASP A 309 -10.04 20.31 2.62
CA ASP A 309 -8.95 19.36 2.42
C ASP A 309 -7.86 19.96 1.51
N ARG A 310 -8.23 20.59 0.39
CA ARG A 310 -7.28 21.30 -0.50
C ARG A 310 -6.60 22.47 0.18
N ALA A 311 -7.35 23.30 0.90
CA ALA A 311 -6.80 24.43 1.64
C ALA A 311 -5.78 23.97 2.69
N ARG A 312 -6.05 22.85 3.36
CA ARG A 312 -5.08 22.22 4.25
C ARG A 312 -3.83 21.75 3.51
N THR A 313 -3.97 21.06 2.38
CA THR A 313 -2.79 20.62 1.59
C THR A 313 -1.95 21.82 1.15
N ILE A 314 -2.58 22.88 0.64
CA ILE A 314 -1.87 24.11 0.24
C ILE A 314 -1.16 24.74 1.44
N LEU A 315 -1.89 24.96 2.54
CA LEU A 315 -1.30 25.54 3.75
C LEU A 315 -0.12 24.69 4.25
N LEU A 316 -0.29 23.38 4.34
CA LEU A 316 0.75 22.44 4.79
C LEU A 316 1.96 22.43 3.83
N SER A 317 1.73 22.55 2.52
CA SER A 317 2.82 22.62 1.52
C SER A 317 3.66 23.89 1.64
N LEU A 318 3.10 24.96 2.20
CA LEU A 318 3.77 26.26 2.41
C LEU A 318 4.34 26.41 3.83
N LEU A 319 4.08 25.49 4.76
CA LEU A 319 4.65 25.54 6.10
C LEU A 319 6.12 25.05 6.12
N PRO A 320 7.00 25.65 6.94
CA PRO A 320 8.35 25.13 7.16
C PRO A 320 8.34 23.69 7.67
N LEU A 321 9.28 22.85 7.19
CA LEU A 321 9.40 21.44 7.60
C LEU A 321 9.43 21.22 9.13
N PRO A 322 10.13 22.05 9.95
CA PRO A 322 10.12 21.90 11.41
C PRO A 322 8.74 22.05 12.03
N VAL A 323 7.92 22.99 11.53
CA VAL A 323 6.52 23.16 11.96
C VAL A 323 5.72 21.90 11.59
N TRP A 324 6.01 21.32 10.43
CA TRP A 324 5.35 20.11 9.97
C TRP A 324 5.72 18.88 10.83
N HIS A 325 7.00 18.73 11.19
CA HIS A 325 7.45 17.74 12.18
C HIS A 325 6.71 17.91 13.51
N TRP A 326 6.65 19.13 14.04
CA TRP A 326 5.96 19.44 15.28
C TRP A 326 4.46 19.12 15.23
N ILE A 327 3.76 19.46 14.14
CA ILE A 327 2.33 19.10 13.99
C ILE A 327 2.14 17.58 14.01
N ARG A 328 3.04 16.83 13.37
CA ARG A 328 2.95 15.36 13.24
C ARG A 328 3.25 14.66 14.57
N THR A 329 4.29 15.09 15.29
CA THR A 329 4.68 14.54 16.59
C THR A 329 3.73 14.96 17.71
N SER A 330 3.32 16.23 17.76
CA SER A 330 2.42 16.77 18.81
C SER A 330 1.00 16.21 18.75
N ARG A 331 0.57 15.70 17.60
CA ARG A 331 -0.73 15.03 17.45
C ARG A 331 -0.66 13.52 17.72
N GLY A 332 0.47 12.98 18.20
CA GLY A 332 0.64 11.54 18.40
C GLY A 332 0.64 10.76 17.07
N GLY A 333 1.19 11.34 16.00
CA GLY A 333 1.38 10.65 14.73
C GLY A 333 2.53 9.66 14.81
N LEU A 334 2.39 8.52 14.12
CA LEU A 334 3.50 7.60 13.87
C LEU A 334 4.71 8.39 13.34
N PRO A 335 5.94 8.02 13.76
CA PRO A 335 7.16 8.65 13.26
C PRO A 335 7.20 8.60 11.72
N ALA A 336 8.05 9.44 11.12
CA ALA A 336 8.34 9.33 9.69
C ALA A 336 8.60 7.85 9.34
N PRO A 337 8.11 7.33 8.21
CA PRO A 337 8.50 5.99 7.79
C PRO A 337 10.03 5.93 7.81
N ALA A 338 10.58 4.95 8.53
CA ALA A 338 12.03 4.80 8.58
C ALA A 338 12.56 4.69 7.14
N PRO A 339 13.65 5.39 6.80
CA PRO A 339 14.28 5.23 5.49
C PRO A 339 14.54 3.73 5.29
N GLN A 340 14.01 3.17 4.21
CA GLN A 340 14.37 1.80 3.87
C GLN A 340 15.84 1.81 3.46
N PRO A 341 16.66 0.83 3.92
CA PRO A 341 18.05 0.78 3.54
C PRO A 341 18.18 0.71 2.02
N PRO A 342 19.14 1.44 1.40
CA PRO A 342 19.42 1.30 -0.01
C PRO A 342 19.85 -0.15 -0.29
N ILE A 343 19.35 -0.71 -1.38
CA ILE A 343 19.78 -2.03 -1.85
C ILE A 343 21.23 -1.90 -2.33
N ALA A 344 22.11 -2.79 -1.86
CA ALA A 344 23.45 -2.96 -2.42
C ALA A 344 23.33 -3.12 -3.95
N GLN A 345 24.19 -2.42 -4.71
CA GLN A 345 24.17 -2.50 -6.17
C GLN A 345 24.13 -3.97 -6.65
N PRO A 346 23.42 -4.28 -7.75
CA PRO A 346 23.47 -5.62 -8.30
C PRO A 346 24.92 -5.91 -8.66
N ARG A 347 25.57 -6.82 -7.92
CA ARG A 347 26.85 -7.40 -8.34
C ARG A 347 26.65 -7.95 -9.74
N GLU A 348 27.57 -7.59 -10.63
CA GLU A 348 27.71 -8.24 -11.93
C GLU A 348 27.61 -9.76 -11.72
N GLN A 349 26.74 -10.40 -12.50
CA GLN A 349 26.58 -11.85 -12.47
C GLN A 349 27.86 -12.47 -13.01
N GLU A 350 28.81 -12.78 -12.14
CA GLU A 350 29.84 -13.78 -12.41
C GLU A 350 29.18 -15.16 -12.51
N PRO A 351 29.70 -16.03 -13.40
CA PRO A 351 29.06 -17.30 -13.72
C PRO A 351 29.03 -18.19 -12.48
N ALA A 352 27.87 -18.84 -12.29
CA ALA A 352 27.55 -19.68 -11.13
C ALA A 352 28.72 -20.61 -10.76
N SER A 353 29.42 -20.24 -9.70
CA SER A 353 30.27 -21.14 -8.95
C SER A 353 29.58 -21.43 -7.62
N GLU A 354 29.37 -22.73 -7.40
CA GLU A 354 28.83 -23.30 -6.18
C GLU A 354 29.72 -22.88 -5.00
N THR A 355 29.16 -22.19 -4.00
CA THR A 355 29.31 -22.47 -2.55
C THR A 355 28.76 -21.33 -1.65
N SER A 356 27.89 -21.74 -0.71
CA SER A 356 27.56 -21.19 0.62
C SER A 356 27.78 -19.71 0.95
N GLY A 357 26.68 -19.02 1.28
CA GLY A 357 26.69 -17.80 2.09
C GLY A 357 26.52 -18.09 3.59
N PHE A 358 26.97 -17.16 4.42
CA PHE A 358 26.52 -16.97 5.80
C PHE A 358 26.59 -15.47 6.13
N ASP A 359 25.45 -14.87 6.48
CA ASP A 359 25.39 -13.60 7.23
C ASP A 359 24.50 -13.85 8.47
N HIS A 360 25.04 -13.53 9.64
CA HIS A 360 24.48 -13.82 10.95
C HIS A 360 23.37 -12.83 11.37
N VAL A 361 22.33 -13.32 12.07
CA VAL A 361 21.41 -12.48 12.86
C VAL A 361 21.28 -13.06 14.28
N ALA A 362 21.65 -12.28 15.29
CA ALA A 362 21.45 -12.60 16.70
C ALA A 362 20.16 -11.94 17.21
N LEU A 363 19.29 -12.73 17.87
CA LEU A 363 18.14 -12.21 18.62
C LEU A 363 18.31 -12.58 20.10
N MET A 364 18.61 -11.57 20.90
CA MET A 364 18.56 -11.59 22.37
C MET A 364 17.14 -11.21 22.79
N ILE A 365 16.52 -11.85 23.80
CA ILE A 365 15.52 -11.17 24.64
C ILE A 365 15.18 -11.88 25.96
N ILE A 366 15.37 -11.08 27.02
CA ILE A 366 14.62 -10.87 28.28
C ILE A 366 14.58 -11.99 29.33
N THR A 367 15.32 -11.73 30.41
CA THR A 367 15.14 -12.30 31.73
C THR A 367 13.99 -11.59 32.46
N GLY A 368 13.01 -12.34 32.97
CA GLY A 368 11.97 -11.80 33.83
C GLY A 368 10.69 -12.63 33.86
N SER A 369 10.46 -13.29 35.00
CA SER A 369 9.26 -13.97 35.50
C SER A 369 8.01 -13.93 34.61
N LEU A 370 7.99 -14.76 33.56
CA LEU A 370 6.78 -15.03 32.78
C LEU A 370 5.97 -16.15 33.46
N PRO A 371 4.64 -16.01 33.58
CA PRO A 371 3.80 -17.07 34.13
C PRO A 371 3.83 -18.33 33.25
N ASP A 372 3.78 -19.50 33.89
CA ASP A 372 4.09 -20.83 33.31
C ASP A 372 3.29 -21.15 32.03
N ASN A 373 2.06 -20.66 31.96
CA ASN A 373 1.17 -20.82 30.81
C ASN A 373 1.65 -20.08 29.55
N LEU A 374 2.36 -18.97 29.70
CA LEU A 374 2.89 -18.18 28.59
C LEU A 374 4.19 -18.79 28.05
N LEU A 375 5.02 -19.32 28.95
CA LEU A 375 6.29 -19.97 28.63
C LEU A 375 6.07 -21.27 27.85
N LEU A 376 5.08 -22.08 28.26
CA LEU A 376 4.64 -23.28 27.54
C LEU A 376 4.05 -22.97 26.16
N ARG A 377 3.30 -21.86 26.02
CA ARG A 377 2.75 -21.43 24.72
C ARG A 377 3.84 -20.91 23.79
N LEU A 378 4.82 -20.19 24.32
CA LEU A 378 5.95 -19.69 23.54
C LEU A 378 6.83 -20.85 23.05
N ALA A 379 7.14 -21.82 23.92
CA ALA A 379 7.89 -23.02 23.55
C ALA A 379 7.13 -23.87 22.50
N ALA A 380 5.81 -24.01 22.64
CA ALA A 380 4.98 -24.73 21.68
C ALA A 380 4.96 -24.06 20.29
N GLU A 381 4.85 -22.73 20.22
CA GLU A 381 4.86 -22.02 18.94
C GLU A 381 6.26 -21.96 18.30
N LEU A 382 7.33 -21.90 19.10
CA LEU A 382 8.70 -22.02 18.60
C LEU A 382 8.98 -23.41 18.02
N CYS A 383 8.42 -24.48 18.60
CA CYS A 383 8.49 -25.83 18.04
C CYS A 383 7.63 -25.99 16.77
N ARG A 384 6.51 -25.26 16.67
CA ARG A 384 5.57 -25.32 15.52
C ARG A 384 6.12 -24.66 14.26
N LEU A 385 7.04 -23.70 14.40
CA LEU A 385 7.76 -23.05 13.30
C LEU A 385 8.89 -23.93 12.71
N GLY A 386 8.87 -25.24 12.98
CA GLY A 386 9.98 -26.16 12.83
C GLY A 386 10.71 -26.19 11.49
N VAL A 387 12.03 -26.42 11.56
CA VAL A 387 12.83 -27.04 10.50
C VAL A 387 13.58 -28.23 11.12
N SER A 388 13.37 -29.41 10.57
CA SER A 388 13.75 -30.72 11.13
C SER A 388 15.12 -31.26 10.66
N ARG A 389 15.75 -32.09 11.53
CA ARG A 389 16.75 -33.17 11.32
C ARG A 389 18.28 -32.90 11.47
N THR A 390 18.75 -33.23 12.69
CA THR A 390 19.99 -33.99 13.08
C THR A 390 21.42 -33.39 12.99
N PRO A 391 22.36 -33.83 13.87
CA PRO A 391 23.32 -32.94 14.54
C PRO A 391 24.80 -33.18 14.16
N ARG A 392 25.61 -32.12 14.18
CA ARG A 392 27.06 -32.20 14.43
C ARG A 392 27.50 -30.97 15.23
N LEU A 393 28.20 -31.23 16.33
CA LEU A 393 28.64 -30.30 17.35
C LEU A 393 29.46 -29.13 16.79
N LEU A 394 29.20 -27.92 17.30
CA LEU A 394 30.09 -26.76 17.20
C LEU A 394 31.12 -26.83 18.34
N SER A 395 32.36 -27.13 18.00
CA SER A 395 33.55 -27.09 18.87
C SER A 395 34.08 -25.66 19.09
N GLY A 396 33.20 -24.66 19.19
CA GLY A 396 33.59 -23.24 19.12
C GLY A 396 33.14 -22.37 20.29
N CYS A 397 32.44 -22.91 21.29
CA CYS A 397 31.92 -22.13 22.43
C CYS A 397 32.64 -22.44 23.75
N SER A 398 33.93 -22.77 23.72
CA SER A 398 34.73 -23.06 24.92
C SER A 398 35.34 -21.82 25.59
N GLU A 399 35.17 -20.63 25.05
CA GLU A 399 35.83 -19.41 25.59
C GLU A 399 34.93 -18.51 26.45
N LEU A 400 33.70 -18.94 26.76
CA LEU A 400 32.75 -18.18 27.58
C LEU A 400 32.22 -18.93 28.81
N MET A 401 32.83 -20.05 29.21
CA MET A 401 32.37 -20.83 30.36
C MET A 401 33.51 -21.09 31.35
N ASP A 402 33.51 -20.37 32.47
CA ASP A 402 34.15 -20.84 33.70
C ASP A 402 33.48 -22.14 34.15
N SER A 403 34.29 -23.13 34.47
CA SER A 403 33.97 -24.56 34.39
C SER A 403 33.20 -25.16 35.58
N GLU A 404 32.53 -24.37 36.41
CA GLU A 404 31.85 -24.88 37.62
C GLU A 404 30.32 -24.72 37.64
N THR A 405 29.72 -24.05 36.65
CA THR A 405 28.26 -23.84 36.57
C THR A 405 27.64 -24.12 35.20
N ALA A 406 28.34 -24.86 34.33
CA ALA A 406 27.83 -25.22 33.01
C ALA A 406 26.71 -26.28 33.11
N LEU A 407 25.45 -25.83 33.03
CA LEU A 407 24.29 -26.71 32.86
C LEU A 407 24.27 -27.32 31.45
N PRO A 408 23.73 -28.55 31.29
CA PRO A 408 23.79 -29.27 30.02
C PRO A 408 22.95 -28.61 28.92
N VAL A 409 23.55 -28.43 27.75
CA VAL A 409 22.86 -28.04 26.51
C VAL A 409 22.07 -29.26 26.00
N VAL A 410 20.75 -29.11 25.81
CA VAL A 410 19.89 -30.22 25.38
C VAL A 410 19.19 -29.89 24.06
N ASP A 411 19.13 -30.87 23.16
CA ASP A 411 18.36 -30.76 21.91
C ASP A 411 16.85 -30.89 22.21
N ALA A 412 16.14 -29.77 22.10
CA ALA A 412 14.71 -29.68 22.36
C ALA A 412 13.87 -30.59 21.44
N ASN A 413 14.37 -30.95 20.25
CA ASN A 413 13.63 -31.82 19.32
C ASN A 413 13.69 -33.31 19.68
N ARG A 414 14.55 -33.69 20.63
CA ARG A 414 14.78 -35.09 21.04
C ARG A 414 14.45 -35.36 22.50
N THR A 415 14.02 -34.35 23.24
CA THR A 415 13.78 -34.42 24.67
C THR A 415 12.28 -34.37 24.93
N SER A 416 11.74 -35.33 25.70
CA SER A 416 10.30 -35.36 25.94
C SER A 416 9.85 -34.14 26.75
N PRO A 417 8.61 -33.66 26.54
CA PRO A 417 8.06 -32.52 27.28
C PRO A 417 8.12 -32.72 28.81
N GLU A 418 7.93 -33.94 29.31
CA GLU A 418 8.03 -34.22 30.76
C GLU A 418 9.45 -34.05 31.29
N ARG A 419 10.47 -34.44 30.50
CA ARG A 419 11.87 -34.34 30.89
C ARG A 419 12.39 -32.90 30.85
N LEU A 420 11.92 -32.10 29.90
CA LEU A 420 12.14 -30.64 29.88
C LEU A 420 11.49 -29.96 31.09
N HIS A 421 10.32 -30.43 31.52
CA HIS A 421 9.63 -29.92 32.69
C HIS A 421 10.35 -30.27 34.00
N GLU A 422 10.84 -31.50 34.16
CA GLU A 422 11.69 -31.90 35.30
C GLU A 422 12.96 -31.04 35.41
N MET A 423 13.65 -30.80 34.28
CA MET A 423 14.85 -29.97 34.26
C MET A 423 14.56 -28.51 34.63
N ALA A 424 13.48 -27.93 34.10
CA ALA A 424 13.04 -26.58 34.47
C ALA A 424 12.66 -26.48 35.97
N THR A 425 12.16 -27.56 36.56
CA THR A 425 11.75 -27.63 37.97
C THR A 425 12.98 -27.78 38.89
N ALA A 426 13.97 -28.60 38.50
CA ALA A 426 15.24 -28.73 39.21
C ALA A 426 16.02 -27.40 39.26
N ILE A 427 15.96 -26.60 38.19
CA ILE A 427 16.61 -25.28 38.11
C ILE A 427 15.88 -24.21 38.95
N ARG A 428 14.56 -24.33 39.19
CA ARG A 428 13.83 -23.43 40.11
C ARG A 428 14.22 -23.63 41.58
N GLY A 429 14.70 -24.81 41.95
CA GLY A 429 15.12 -25.12 43.33
C GLY A 429 16.37 -24.36 43.79
N THR A 430 17.13 -23.75 42.88
CA THR A 430 18.41 -23.07 43.18
C THR A 430 18.31 -21.54 43.22
N GLY A 431 17.10 -20.96 43.03
CA GLY A 431 16.85 -19.52 43.19
C GLY A 431 17.42 -18.59 42.10
N GLY A 432 17.96 -19.13 40.99
CA GLY A 432 18.55 -18.36 39.88
C GLY A 432 17.54 -17.94 38.78
N LYS A 433 17.93 -16.95 37.94
CA LYS A 433 17.10 -16.39 36.86
C LYS A 433 17.37 -17.11 35.53
N VAL A 434 16.48 -18.01 35.11
CA VAL A 434 16.67 -18.76 33.86
C VAL A 434 16.54 -17.87 32.61
N ALA A 435 17.53 -17.93 31.73
CA ALA A 435 17.53 -17.37 30.37
C ALA A 435 17.37 -18.50 29.33
N ILE A 436 16.62 -18.23 28.26
CA ILE A 436 16.50 -19.15 27.11
C ILE A 436 17.10 -18.46 25.90
N ALA A 437 18.16 -19.03 25.33
CA ALA A 437 18.79 -18.54 24.12
C ALA A 437 18.38 -19.40 22.92
N ALA A 438 17.86 -18.77 21.87
CA ALA A 438 17.55 -19.43 20.61
C ALA A 438 18.51 -18.94 19.52
N PHE A 439 19.20 -19.87 18.87
CA PHE A 439 20.15 -19.60 17.80
C PHE A 439 19.56 -20.05 16.46
N PHE A 440 19.68 -19.17 15.47
CA PHE A 440 19.32 -19.47 14.09
C PHE A 440 20.55 -19.35 13.20
N ILE A 441 21.00 -20.48 12.67
CA ILE A 441 22.13 -20.56 11.74
C ILE A 441 21.66 -21.44 10.57
N ASP A 442 21.71 -20.92 9.35
CA ASP A 442 21.33 -21.64 8.13
C ASP A 442 19.95 -22.31 8.16
N GLY A 443 18.93 -21.54 8.56
CA GLY A 443 17.54 -22.01 8.58
C GLY A 443 17.24 -23.07 9.64
N ARG A 444 18.14 -23.31 10.61
CA ARG A 444 17.94 -24.24 11.73
C ARG A 444 17.83 -23.49 13.05
N CYS A 445 16.92 -23.93 13.93
CA CYS A 445 16.71 -23.39 15.27
C CYS A 445 17.34 -24.31 16.32
N SER A 446 18.14 -23.77 17.25
CA SER A 446 18.59 -24.47 18.47
C SER A 446 18.26 -23.63 19.69
N VAL A 447 17.74 -24.24 20.75
CA VAL A 447 17.34 -23.53 21.99
C VAL A 447 18.11 -24.08 23.18
N GLY A 448 18.81 -23.23 23.92
CA GLY A 448 19.53 -23.57 25.14
C GLY A 448 18.95 -22.84 26.37
N LEU A 449 18.97 -23.49 27.52
CA LEU A 449 18.63 -22.91 28.83
C LEU A 449 19.92 -22.56 29.57
N MET A 450 19.99 -21.35 30.11
CA MET A 450 21.08 -20.83 30.94
C MET A 450 20.49 -20.31 32.26
N ALA A 451 21.23 -20.39 33.37
CA ALA A 451 20.77 -19.94 34.69
C ALA A 451 21.29 -18.55 35.07
#